data_AF-A0A914QC32-F1
#
_entry.id   AF-A0A914QC32-F1
#
_cell.length_a   1.000
_cell.length_b   1.000
_cell.length_c   1.000
_cell.angle_alpha   90.00
_cell.angle_beta   90.00
_cell.angle_gamma   90.00
#
_symmetry.space_group_name_H-M   'P 1'
#
loop_
_entity.id
_entity.type
_entity.pdbx_description
1 polymer ?
#
loop_
_entity_poly.entity_id
_entity_poly.type
_entity_poly.pdbx_seq_one_letter_code
_entity_poly.pdbx_strand_id
1 'polypeptide(L)'
;MPVRIHFRRNLFSFRHIEKWIFTFYIFIKIGFTFYSSIPTDETEILEPYSFEEFKQLKKRISIALDILPSIRENVSCPILFDPEDQRYPEAAAKASKWHFESSDWNFWRQFEATPNTCEALQQTFSFFTKPLSQEEAEYPLAYGMLVYKDIKQLLYVLSAFYQPQNAYCIAIDGRSSGAFKTQLQTIQTCFPNIHVFVTKRIEYCGPRIPEAVLTCVDKLNERKHSWRYFQ
;
A
#
# COMPACT_ATOMS: atom_id res chain seq x y z
N MET A 1 16.96 -7.52 85.20
CA MET A 1 15.91 -8.50 84.80
C MET A 1 14.90 -7.78 83.92
N PRO A 2 14.16 -8.48 83.05
CA PRO A 2 14.47 -9.76 82.38
C PRO A 2 15.41 -9.45 81.18
N VAL A 3 15.49 -10.10 80.01
CA VAL A 3 15.07 -11.44 79.50
C VAL A 3 16.31 -12.09 78.83
N ARG A 4 16.21 -13.33 78.33
CA ARG A 4 17.19 -13.95 77.42
C ARG A 4 16.44 -14.65 76.28
N ILE A 5 16.86 -14.48 75.01
CA ILE A 5 16.48 -15.38 73.92
C ILE A 5 17.75 -15.69 73.10
N HIS A 6 18.02 -16.99 72.91
CA HIS A 6 19.05 -17.46 71.98
C HIS A 6 18.43 -17.73 70.61
N PHE A 7 19.17 -17.48 69.53
CA PHE A 7 18.94 -18.16 68.26
C PHE A 7 20.24 -18.80 67.71
N ARG A 8 20.08 -19.83 66.89
CA ARG A 8 21.15 -20.79 66.56
C ARG A 8 22.14 -20.26 65.50
N ARG A 9 23.41 -20.67 65.64
CA ARG A 9 24.28 -20.87 64.47
C ARG A 9 23.73 -22.04 63.65
N ASN A 10 23.58 -21.86 62.35
CA ASN A 10 23.60 -22.94 61.36
C ASN A 10 24.74 -22.62 60.37
N LEU A 11 25.54 -23.62 60.01
CA LEU A 11 26.58 -23.47 59.00
C LEU A 11 25.93 -23.49 57.61
N PHE A 12 26.31 -22.55 56.74
CA PHE A 12 26.10 -22.71 55.30
C PHE A 12 27.39 -23.24 54.66
N SER A 13 27.26 -24.34 53.92
CA SER A 13 28.40 -25.09 53.39
C SER A 13 28.96 -24.44 52.12
N PHE A 14 30.29 -24.24 52.08
CA PHE A 14 31.04 -23.67 50.97
C PHE A 14 31.17 -24.65 49.77
N ARG A 15 30.02 -25.16 49.27
CA ARG A 15 29.95 -26.20 48.22
C ARG A 15 28.84 -26.02 47.18
N HIS A 16 28.34 -24.80 47.00
CA HIS A 16 27.36 -24.47 45.95
C HIS A 16 27.76 -23.32 45.02
N ILE A 17 28.61 -22.39 45.46
CA ILE A 17 28.97 -21.19 44.69
C ILE A 17 29.69 -21.54 43.37
N GLU A 18 30.64 -22.48 43.40
CA GLU A 18 31.42 -22.88 42.22
C GLU A 18 30.56 -23.42 41.06
N LYS A 19 29.49 -24.17 41.37
CA LYS A 19 28.58 -24.70 40.35
C LYS A 19 27.82 -23.57 39.63
N TRP A 20 27.31 -22.60 40.39
CA TRP A 20 26.62 -21.44 39.81
C TRP A 20 27.56 -20.59 38.96
N ILE A 21 28.82 -20.39 39.38
CA ILE A 21 29.83 -19.71 38.57
C ILE A 21 30.06 -20.46 37.25
N PHE A 22 30.25 -21.79 37.29
CA PHE A 22 30.45 -22.58 36.07
C PHE A 22 29.24 -22.54 35.12
N THR A 23 28.02 -22.69 35.65
CA THR A 23 26.79 -22.61 34.84
C THR A 23 26.62 -21.22 34.23
N PHE A 24 26.88 -20.14 34.99
CA PHE A 24 26.78 -18.77 34.49
C PHE A 24 27.86 -18.46 33.43
N TYR A 25 29.09 -18.96 33.61
CA TYR A 25 30.17 -18.83 32.63
C TYR A 25 29.89 -19.62 31.33
N ILE A 26 29.19 -20.76 31.44
CA ILE A 26 28.70 -21.53 30.29
C ILE A 26 27.57 -20.77 29.58
N PHE A 27 26.59 -20.20 30.29
CA PHE A 27 25.55 -19.36 29.66
C PHE A 27 26.14 -18.11 28.99
N ILE A 28 27.12 -17.45 29.61
CA ILE A 28 27.84 -16.33 28.99
C ILE A 28 28.59 -16.80 27.74
N LYS A 29 29.32 -17.92 27.78
CA LYS A 29 30.03 -18.43 26.59
C LYS A 29 29.10 -18.86 25.46
N ILE A 30 28.01 -19.57 25.77
CA ILE A 30 27.01 -19.98 24.77
C ILE A 30 26.34 -18.75 24.16
N GLY A 31 25.95 -17.77 24.99
CA GLY A 31 25.43 -16.48 24.55
C GLY A 31 26.41 -15.73 23.64
N PHE A 32 27.70 -15.67 24.01
CA PHE A 32 28.73 -15.06 23.18
C PHE A 32 28.90 -15.79 21.84
N THR A 33 28.92 -17.13 21.82
CA THR A 33 29.02 -17.89 20.56
C THR A 33 27.81 -17.72 19.65
N PHE A 34 26.62 -17.49 20.21
CA PHE A 34 25.41 -17.20 19.42
C PHE A 34 25.37 -15.74 18.92
N TYR A 35 25.91 -14.80 19.70
CA TYR A 35 26.03 -13.39 19.32
C TYR A 35 27.12 -13.18 18.26
N SER A 36 28.18 -14.00 18.25
CA SER A 36 29.22 -13.99 17.21
C SER A 36 28.80 -14.62 15.87
N SER A 37 27.55 -15.06 15.73
CA SER A 37 26.98 -15.60 14.49
C SER A 37 25.80 -14.78 13.97
N ILE A 38 25.66 -13.52 14.41
CA ILE A 38 24.85 -12.52 13.70
C ILE A 38 25.61 -12.15 12.41
N PRO A 39 25.06 -12.35 11.20
CA PRO A 39 25.70 -11.88 9.98
C PRO A 39 25.63 -10.35 9.94
N THR A 40 26.72 -9.67 10.26
CA THR A 40 26.86 -8.24 9.99
C THR A 40 27.30 -8.05 8.54
N ASP A 41 26.39 -8.36 7.61
CA ASP A 41 26.56 -8.12 6.19
C ASP A 41 25.32 -7.38 5.66
N GLU A 42 25.42 -6.07 5.57
CA GLU A 42 24.37 -5.17 5.07
C GLU A 42 24.27 -5.21 3.52
N THR A 43 24.64 -6.35 2.92
CA THR A 43 24.62 -6.57 1.46
C THR A 43 23.73 -7.74 1.01
N GLU A 44 22.65 -8.02 1.75
CA GLU A 44 21.40 -8.44 1.10
C GLU A 44 20.85 -7.24 0.29
N ILE A 45 21.52 -6.99 -0.84
CA ILE A 45 21.14 -5.96 -1.81
C ILE A 45 19.81 -6.43 -2.41
N LEU A 46 18.71 -5.81 -1.96
CA LEU A 46 17.43 -5.77 -2.67
C LEU A 46 17.72 -5.66 -4.17
N GLU A 47 17.41 -6.70 -4.96
CA GLU A 47 17.80 -6.75 -6.38
C GLU A 47 17.37 -5.44 -7.06
N PRO A 48 18.32 -4.60 -7.50
CA PRO A 48 18.01 -3.22 -7.82
C PRO A 48 17.17 -3.20 -9.08
N TYR A 49 15.87 -2.95 -8.90
CA TYR A 49 14.81 -3.02 -9.92
C TYR A 49 15.32 -2.54 -11.27
N SER A 50 15.49 -3.48 -12.21
CA SER A 50 16.58 -3.38 -13.20
C SER A 50 16.50 -2.09 -14.01
N PHE A 51 17.65 -1.54 -14.42
CA PHE A 51 17.69 -0.24 -15.10
C PHE A 51 16.74 -0.17 -16.32
N GLU A 52 16.59 -1.27 -17.05
CA GLU A 52 15.63 -1.38 -18.16
C GLU A 52 14.17 -1.53 -17.69
N GLU A 53 13.88 -2.21 -16.58
CA GLU A 53 12.53 -2.22 -15.97
C GLU A 53 12.14 -0.84 -15.41
N PHE A 54 13.07 -0.10 -14.79
CA PHE A 54 12.84 1.28 -14.32
C PHE A 54 12.60 2.25 -15.48
N LYS A 55 13.37 2.11 -16.56
CA LYS A 55 13.22 2.86 -17.83
C LYS A 55 11.88 2.53 -18.51
N GLN A 56 11.48 1.25 -18.53
CA GLN A 56 10.19 0.80 -19.03
C GLN A 56 9.03 1.29 -18.15
N LEU A 57 9.20 1.34 -16.82
CA LEU A 57 8.24 1.92 -15.89
C LEU A 57 8.08 3.44 -16.10
N LYS A 58 9.18 4.18 -16.28
CA LYS A 58 9.12 5.61 -16.67
C LYS A 58 8.38 5.82 -17.99
N LYS A 59 8.62 4.98 -19.00
CA LYS A 59 7.88 5.01 -20.28
C LYS A 59 6.39 4.72 -20.10
N ARG A 60 6.04 3.77 -19.23
CA ARG A 60 4.66 3.42 -18.87
C ARG A 60 3.93 4.57 -18.17
N ILE A 61 4.50 5.11 -17.08
CA ILE A 61 3.94 6.27 -16.36
C ILE A 61 3.78 7.49 -17.29
N SER A 62 4.72 7.69 -18.22
CA SER A 62 4.60 8.73 -19.25
C SER A 62 3.30 8.62 -20.04
N ILE A 63 2.94 7.42 -20.53
CA ILE A 63 1.73 7.17 -21.31
C ILE A 63 0.47 7.47 -20.49
N ALA A 64 0.44 7.10 -19.20
CA ALA A 64 -0.67 7.41 -18.32
C ALA A 64 -0.89 8.93 -18.16
N LEU A 65 0.21 9.71 -18.14
CA LEU A 65 0.17 11.17 -18.09
C LEU A 65 -0.21 11.82 -19.43
N ASP A 66 0.11 11.20 -20.57
CA ASP A 66 -0.21 11.72 -21.92
C ASP A 66 -1.72 11.82 -22.19
N ILE A 67 -2.54 11.10 -21.43
CA ILE A 67 -4.01 11.12 -21.47
C ILE A 67 -4.60 12.37 -20.80
N LEU A 68 -3.83 13.08 -19.97
CA LEU A 68 -4.27 14.30 -19.28
C LEU A 68 -4.08 15.52 -20.19
N PRO A 69 -5.16 16.13 -20.73
CA PRO A 69 -5.05 17.17 -21.74
C PRO A 69 -4.27 18.38 -21.20
N SER A 70 -3.36 18.90 -22.02
CA SER A 70 -2.47 20.04 -21.72
C SER A 70 -1.57 19.90 -20.48
N ILE A 71 -1.44 18.71 -19.85
CA ILE A 71 -0.65 18.59 -18.61
C ILE A 71 0.84 18.92 -18.83
N ARG A 72 1.46 18.41 -19.91
CA ARG A 72 2.87 18.68 -20.24
C ARG A 72 3.14 20.15 -20.57
N GLU A 73 2.14 20.84 -21.07
CA GLU A 73 2.25 22.25 -21.44
C GLU A 73 2.27 23.14 -20.19
N ASN A 74 1.55 22.75 -19.14
CA ASN A 74 1.30 23.58 -17.96
C ASN A 74 2.03 23.13 -16.69
N VAL A 75 2.37 21.84 -16.54
CA VAL A 75 2.89 21.24 -15.31
C VAL A 75 4.28 20.67 -15.54
N SER A 76 5.29 21.21 -14.85
CA SER A 76 6.68 20.73 -14.90
C SER A 76 7.07 20.09 -13.56
N CYS A 77 6.77 18.80 -13.39
CA CYS A 77 7.02 18.07 -12.14
C CYS A 77 8.46 18.21 -11.60
N PRO A 78 9.54 18.12 -12.42
CA PRO A 78 10.91 18.25 -11.90
C PRO A 78 11.21 19.60 -11.24
N ILE A 79 10.54 20.68 -11.67
CA ILE A 79 10.67 22.02 -11.10
C ILE A 79 9.72 22.16 -9.89
N LEU A 80 8.51 21.61 -9.97
CA LEU A 80 7.52 21.70 -8.88
C LEU A 80 7.89 20.88 -7.62
N PHE A 81 8.75 19.87 -7.77
CA PHE A 81 9.33 19.10 -6.66
C PHE A 81 10.66 19.68 -6.14
N ASP A 82 11.15 20.78 -6.72
CA ASP A 82 12.35 21.50 -6.28
C ASP A 82 12.02 22.96 -5.95
N PRO A 83 11.70 23.29 -4.68
CA PRO A 83 11.42 24.66 -4.25
C PRO A 83 12.63 25.60 -4.28
N GLU A 84 13.85 25.10 -4.48
CA GLU A 84 15.07 25.92 -4.60
C GLU A 84 15.39 26.29 -6.07
N ASP A 85 14.76 25.63 -7.05
CA ASP A 85 14.84 25.99 -8.46
C ASP A 85 14.31 27.42 -8.69
N GLN A 86 15.15 28.28 -9.25
CA GLN A 86 14.82 29.67 -9.60
C GLN A 86 13.55 29.80 -10.48
N ARG A 87 13.17 28.75 -11.21
CA ARG A 87 12.00 28.68 -12.08
C ARG A 87 10.71 28.26 -11.34
N TYR A 88 10.80 27.82 -10.09
CA TYR A 88 9.66 27.36 -9.28
C TYR A 88 8.48 28.35 -9.27
N PRO A 89 8.66 29.67 -9.08
CA PRO A 89 7.53 30.61 -9.05
C PRO A 89 6.76 30.69 -10.37
N GLU A 90 7.46 30.62 -11.51
CA GLU A 90 6.82 30.59 -12.83
C GLU A 90 6.13 29.25 -13.08
N ALA A 91 6.80 28.13 -12.77
CA ALA A 91 6.24 26.79 -12.93
C ALA A 91 4.98 26.59 -12.09
N ALA A 92 4.96 27.08 -10.84
CA ALA A 92 3.79 27.06 -9.97
C ALA A 92 2.65 27.96 -10.49
N ALA A 93 2.97 29.18 -10.95
CA ALA A 93 2.01 30.10 -11.56
C ALA A 93 1.51 29.65 -12.96
N LYS A 94 2.14 28.62 -13.55
CA LYS A 94 1.65 27.92 -14.75
C LYS A 94 0.79 26.72 -14.38
N ALA A 95 1.28 25.87 -13.48
CA ALA A 95 0.57 24.67 -13.04
C ALA A 95 -0.76 24.98 -12.36
N SER A 96 -0.85 26.07 -11.59
CA SER A 96 -2.10 26.56 -10.97
C SER A 96 -3.20 26.99 -11.95
N LYS A 97 -2.90 27.06 -13.26
CA LYS A 97 -3.89 27.32 -14.32
C LYS A 97 -4.41 26.03 -14.96
N TRP A 98 -3.74 24.89 -14.75
CA TRP A 98 -4.19 23.59 -15.22
C TRP A 98 -5.27 23.02 -14.29
N HIS A 99 -6.31 22.45 -14.87
CA HIS A 99 -7.47 21.92 -14.15
C HIS A 99 -7.77 20.51 -14.63
N PHE A 100 -8.00 19.58 -13.69
CA PHE A 100 -8.37 18.20 -14.03
C PHE A 100 -9.83 18.13 -14.51
N GLU A 101 -10.03 17.86 -15.80
CA GLU A 101 -11.36 17.66 -16.36
C GLU A 101 -11.91 16.27 -16.01
N SER A 102 -12.74 16.21 -14.97
CA SER A 102 -13.41 14.99 -14.50
C SER A 102 -14.73 14.68 -15.20
N SER A 103 -15.39 15.69 -15.78
CA SER A 103 -16.71 15.60 -16.43
C SER A 103 -16.71 15.05 -17.85
N ASP A 104 -15.56 14.63 -18.36
CA ASP A 104 -15.42 13.99 -19.66
C ASP A 104 -16.10 12.61 -19.67
N TRP A 105 -17.37 12.59 -20.08
CA TRP A 105 -18.17 11.38 -20.25
C TRP A 105 -17.75 10.54 -21.48
N ASN A 106 -16.93 11.10 -22.38
CA ASN A 106 -16.41 10.40 -23.55
C ASN A 106 -15.16 9.58 -23.20
N PHE A 107 -14.43 9.98 -22.16
CA PHE A 107 -13.25 9.29 -21.62
C PHE A 107 -13.40 7.76 -21.58
N TRP A 108 -14.55 7.26 -21.14
CA TRP A 108 -14.77 5.82 -21.00
C TRP A 108 -15.10 5.12 -22.33
N ARG A 109 -15.66 5.82 -23.32
CA ARG A 109 -16.09 5.24 -24.60
C ARG A 109 -14.94 4.61 -25.41
N GLN A 110 -13.70 5.07 -25.20
CA GLN A 110 -12.51 4.46 -25.82
C GLN A 110 -12.27 3.01 -25.35
N PHE A 111 -12.63 2.68 -24.11
CA PHE A 111 -12.47 1.33 -23.55
C PHE A 111 -13.65 0.41 -23.92
N GLU A 112 -14.85 0.96 -24.11
CA GLU A 112 -16.04 0.24 -24.60
C GLU A 112 -15.92 -0.14 -26.08
N ALA A 113 -15.27 0.71 -26.88
CA ALA A 113 -15.03 0.45 -28.30
C ALA A 113 -13.87 -0.54 -28.58
N THR A 114 -13.13 -0.96 -27.55
CA THR A 114 -11.94 -1.81 -27.69
C THR A 114 -12.27 -3.29 -27.43
N PRO A 115 -11.93 -4.23 -28.33
CA PRO A 115 -12.26 -5.67 -28.17
C PRO A 115 -11.71 -6.34 -26.90
N ASN A 116 -10.65 -5.79 -26.31
CA ASN A 116 -10.11 -6.21 -25.01
C ASN A 116 -10.02 -5.02 -24.04
N THR A 117 -11.16 -4.65 -23.45
CA THR A 117 -11.28 -3.57 -22.46
C THR A 117 -10.28 -3.71 -21.29
N CYS A 118 -9.99 -4.94 -20.84
CA CYS A 118 -9.12 -5.16 -19.69
C CYS A 118 -7.64 -4.92 -20.00
N GLU A 119 -7.16 -5.40 -21.14
CA GLU A 119 -5.81 -5.09 -21.63
C GLU A 119 -5.65 -3.59 -21.90
N ALA A 120 -6.68 -2.96 -22.50
CA ALA A 120 -6.68 -1.52 -22.74
C ALA A 120 -6.54 -0.72 -21.43
N LEU A 121 -7.34 -1.03 -20.40
CA LEU A 121 -7.22 -0.41 -19.08
C LEU A 121 -5.84 -0.65 -18.44
N GLN A 122 -5.33 -1.89 -18.50
CA GLN A 122 -4.03 -2.26 -17.93
C GLN A 122 -2.86 -1.55 -18.61
N GLN A 123 -2.86 -1.43 -19.94
CA GLN A 123 -1.81 -0.73 -20.68
C GLN A 123 -1.91 0.79 -20.51
N THR A 124 -3.12 1.35 -20.66
CA THR A 124 -3.39 2.80 -20.61
C THR A 124 -3.04 3.41 -19.25
N PHE A 125 -3.36 2.70 -18.16
CA PHE A 125 -3.03 3.12 -16.79
C PHE A 125 -1.78 2.45 -16.22
N SER A 126 -1.08 1.63 -17.01
CA SER A 126 0.20 0.99 -16.64
C SER A 126 0.15 0.12 -15.37
N PHE A 127 -1.01 -0.50 -15.10
CA PHE A 127 -1.21 -1.37 -13.93
C PHE A 127 -0.20 -2.52 -13.87
N PHE A 128 0.35 -2.77 -12.68
CA PHE A 128 1.35 -3.83 -12.47
C PHE A 128 0.75 -5.24 -12.50
N THR A 129 1.42 -6.17 -13.19
CA THR A 129 0.99 -7.57 -13.33
C THR A 129 1.82 -8.56 -12.52
N LYS A 130 2.94 -8.11 -11.93
CA LYS A 130 3.75 -8.79 -10.91
C LYS A 130 4.07 -7.80 -9.77
N PRO A 131 4.36 -8.27 -8.54
CA PRO A 131 5.02 -7.44 -7.51
C PRO A 131 6.37 -6.89 -8.03
N LEU A 132 6.87 -5.82 -7.42
CA LEU A 132 8.14 -5.19 -7.82
C LEU A 132 9.34 -5.72 -7.02
N SER A 133 9.10 -6.23 -5.80
CA SER A 133 10.08 -6.91 -4.96
C SER A 133 9.50 -8.15 -4.26
N GLN A 134 10.37 -8.97 -3.66
CA GLN A 134 9.95 -10.08 -2.80
C GLN A 134 9.31 -9.57 -1.49
N GLU A 135 9.85 -8.50 -0.90
CA GLU A 135 9.29 -7.82 0.28
C GLU A 135 7.83 -7.40 0.04
N GLU A 136 7.55 -6.76 -1.10
CA GLU A 136 6.19 -6.39 -1.52
C GLU A 136 5.27 -7.62 -1.67
N ALA A 137 5.81 -8.75 -2.11
CA ALA A 137 5.05 -9.99 -2.32
C ALA A 137 4.70 -10.71 -1.00
N GLU A 138 5.58 -10.62 0.01
CA GLU A 138 5.40 -11.26 1.33
C GLU A 138 4.57 -10.42 2.33
N TYR A 139 4.45 -9.11 2.05
CA TYR A 139 3.65 -8.15 2.83
C TYR A 139 2.44 -7.56 2.07
N PRO A 140 1.49 -8.39 1.59
CA PRO A 140 0.31 -7.89 0.88
C PRO A 140 -0.60 -7.03 1.79
N LEU A 141 -1.12 -5.95 1.23
CA LEU A 141 -1.98 -4.97 1.89
C LEU A 141 -3.44 -5.10 1.44
N ALA A 142 -4.37 -4.58 2.26
CA ALA A 142 -5.78 -4.43 1.93
C ALA A 142 -6.19 -2.96 1.90
N TYR A 143 -7.09 -2.62 0.97
CA TYR A 143 -7.57 -1.24 0.78
C TYR A 143 -9.10 -1.17 0.68
N GLY A 144 -9.73 -0.23 1.39
CA GLY A 144 -11.16 0.06 1.36
C GLY A 144 -11.48 1.44 0.77
N MET A 145 -11.88 1.50 -0.50
CA MET A 145 -12.28 2.74 -1.17
C MET A 145 -13.79 2.95 -1.11
N LEU A 146 -14.20 4.17 -0.72
CA LEU A 146 -15.59 4.62 -0.78
C LEU A 146 -15.75 5.65 -1.91
N VAL A 147 -16.56 5.33 -2.92
CA VAL A 147 -16.59 6.08 -4.19
C VAL A 147 -18.01 6.50 -4.60
N TYR A 148 -18.11 7.63 -5.30
CA TYR A 148 -19.40 8.19 -5.75
C TYR A 148 -19.43 8.53 -7.26
N LYS A 149 -18.33 9.02 -7.85
CA LYS A 149 -18.29 9.50 -9.25
C LYS A 149 -16.86 9.52 -9.81
N ASP A 150 -16.72 10.05 -11.02
CA ASP A 150 -15.46 10.40 -11.70
C ASP A 150 -14.50 9.22 -11.95
N ILE A 151 -14.92 8.28 -12.80
CA ILE A 151 -14.17 7.05 -13.14
C ILE A 151 -12.72 7.31 -13.60
N LYS A 152 -12.50 8.43 -14.32
CA LYS A 152 -11.19 8.91 -14.77
C LYS A 152 -10.26 9.16 -13.57
N GLN A 153 -10.75 9.85 -12.53
CA GLN A 153 -9.98 10.10 -11.31
C GLN A 153 -9.69 8.80 -10.56
N LEU A 154 -10.70 7.94 -10.42
CA LEU A 154 -10.57 6.68 -9.70
C LEU A 154 -9.54 5.73 -10.35
N LEU A 155 -9.44 5.71 -11.68
CA LEU A 155 -8.42 4.93 -12.39
C LEU A 155 -7.01 5.47 -12.16
N TYR A 156 -6.80 6.79 -12.16
CA TYR A 156 -5.50 7.38 -11.78
C TYR A 156 -5.13 7.04 -10.34
N VAL A 157 -6.07 7.22 -9.40
CA VAL A 157 -5.92 6.89 -7.99
C VAL A 157 -5.55 5.42 -7.82
N LEU A 158 -6.29 4.49 -8.43
CA LEU A 158 -5.96 3.07 -8.44
C LEU A 158 -4.56 2.81 -9.02
N SER A 159 -4.21 3.39 -10.18
CA SER A 159 -2.91 3.15 -10.83
C SER A 159 -1.69 3.59 -10.00
N ALA A 160 -1.88 4.49 -9.03
CA ALA A 160 -0.81 4.99 -8.17
C ALA A 160 -0.41 4.04 -7.02
N PHE A 161 -1.29 3.11 -6.60
CA PHE A 161 -0.99 2.17 -5.51
C PHE A 161 -1.51 0.74 -5.74
N TYR A 162 -2.05 0.44 -6.92
CA TYR A 162 -2.42 -0.92 -7.30
C TYR A 162 -1.17 -1.80 -7.48
N GLN A 163 -1.11 -2.86 -6.68
CA GLN A 163 -0.20 -4.00 -6.83
C GLN A 163 -1.00 -5.31 -6.84
N PRO A 164 -0.59 -6.33 -7.61
CA PRO A 164 -1.40 -7.54 -7.86
C PRO A 164 -1.54 -8.49 -6.66
N GLN A 165 -0.62 -8.44 -5.69
CA GLN A 165 -0.68 -9.23 -4.46
C GLN A 165 -1.59 -8.62 -3.38
N ASN A 166 -1.83 -7.31 -3.45
CA ASN A 166 -2.72 -6.60 -2.54
C ASN A 166 -4.19 -6.91 -2.86
N ALA A 167 -5.09 -6.68 -1.90
CA ALA A 167 -6.53 -6.89 -2.04
C ALA A 167 -7.29 -5.56 -1.94
N TYR A 168 -8.28 -5.34 -2.79
CA TYR A 168 -8.99 -4.05 -2.90
C TYR A 168 -10.49 -4.24 -2.82
N CYS A 169 -11.14 -3.40 -2.04
CA CYS A 169 -12.59 -3.31 -1.97
C CYS A 169 -13.05 -1.90 -2.35
N ILE A 170 -14.07 -1.81 -3.20
CA ILE A 170 -14.67 -0.56 -3.66
C ILE A 170 -16.16 -0.57 -3.34
N ALA A 171 -16.54 0.22 -2.33
CA ALA A 171 -17.92 0.47 -1.95
C ALA A 171 -18.46 1.69 -2.75
N ILE A 172 -19.46 1.46 -3.59
CA ILE A 172 -20.11 2.51 -4.39
C ILE A 172 -21.32 3.06 -3.62
N ASP A 173 -21.40 4.38 -3.43
CA ASP A 173 -22.59 5.04 -2.88
C ASP A 173 -23.84 4.68 -3.70
N GLY A 174 -24.93 4.32 -3.02
CA GLY A 174 -26.21 4.02 -3.66
C GLY A 174 -26.71 5.14 -4.60
N ARG A 175 -26.30 6.39 -4.38
CA ARG A 175 -26.60 7.56 -5.24
C ARG A 175 -25.87 7.60 -6.59
N SER A 176 -24.79 6.83 -6.79
CA SER A 176 -24.01 6.89 -8.04
C SER A 176 -24.84 6.55 -9.28
N SER A 177 -24.46 7.11 -10.43
CA SER A 177 -25.13 6.84 -11.72
C SER A 177 -25.04 5.37 -12.12
N GLY A 178 -25.98 4.91 -12.95
CA GLY A 178 -25.95 3.56 -13.52
C GLY A 178 -24.66 3.29 -14.28
N ALA A 179 -24.24 4.24 -15.13
CA ALA A 179 -22.98 4.17 -15.87
C ALA A 179 -21.77 3.95 -14.94
N PHE A 180 -21.61 4.73 -13.87
CA PHE A 180 -20.47 4.58 -12.95
C PHE A 180 -20.45 3.21 -12.24
N LYS A 181 -21.64 2.66 -11.93
CA LYS A 181 -21.78 1.30 -11.37
C LYS A 181 -21.37 0.23 -12.38
N THR A 182 -21.81 0.34 -13.63
CA THR A 182 -21.41 -0.57 -14.72
C THR A 182 -19.89 -0.49 -15.00
N GLN A 183 -19.33 0.71 -15.05
CA GLN A 183 -17.90 0.94 -15.26
C GLN A 183 -17.04 0.23 -14.20
N LEU A 184 -17.43 0.30 -12.93
CA LEU A 184 -16.75 -0.39 -11.84
C LEU A 184 -16.99 -1.91 -11.83
N GLN A 185 -18.15 -2.39 -12.28
CA GLN A 185 -18.36 -3.81 -12.53
C GLN A 185 -17.41 -4.33 -13.63
N THR A 186 -17.19 -3.58 -14.71
CA THR A 186 -16.20 -3.90 -15.74
C THR A 186 -14.79 -3.94 -15.16
N ILE A 187 -14.38 -2.94 -14.36
CA ILE A 187 -13.08 -2.95 -13.66
C ILE A 187 -12.93 -4.22 -12.81
N GLN A 188 -13.96 -4.63 -12.07
CA GLN A 188 -13.92 -5.87 -11.28
C GLN A 188 -13.66 -7.14 -12.13
N THR A 189 -14.11 -7.17 -13.39
CA THR A 189 -13.82 -8.30 -14.29
C THR A 189 -12.38 -8.31 -14.81
N CYS A 190 -11.68 -7.18 -14.75
CA CYS A 190 -10.31 -7.01 -15.26
C CYS A 190 -9.22 -7.19 -14.19
N PHE A 191 -9.58 -7.14 -12.90
CA PHE A 191 -8.63 -7.22 -11.79
C PHE A 191 -9.17 -8.18 -10.70
N PRO A 192 -8.64 -9.42 -10.60
CA PRO A 192 -9.25 -10.48 -9.79
C PRO A 192 -9.18 -10.23 -8.27
N ASN A 193 -8.30 -9.32 -7.84
CA ASN A 193 -8.10 -8.85 -6.47
C ASN A 193 -8.91 -7.57 -6.14
N ILE A 194 -9.65 -6.99 -7.09
CA ILE A 194 -10.60 -5.90 -6.85
C ILE A 194 -11.99 -6.49 -6.65
N HIS A 195 -12.70 -6.07 -5.60
CA HIS A 195 -14.07 -6.45 -5.31
C HIS A 195 -14.96 -5.21 -5.16
N VAL A 196 -16.13 -5.23 -5.78
CA VAL A 196 -17.01 -4.07 -5.92
C VAL A 196 -18.39 -4.40 -5.39
N PHE A 197 -18.97 -3.51 -4.60
CA PHE A 197 -20.40 -3.60 -4.23
C PHE A 197 -21.04 -2.21 -4.14
N VAL A 198 -22.36 -2.17 -4.33
CA VAL A 198 -23.17 -0.96 -4.13
C VAL A 198 -23.70 -0.96 -2.70
N THR A 199 -23.38 0.06 -1.92
CA THR A 199 -23.96 0.28 -0.59
C THR A 199 -25.23 1.13 -0.67
N LYS A 200 -25.87 1.38 0.48
CA LYS A 200 -27.02 2.30 0.56
C LYS A 200 -26.58 3.73 0.22
N ARG A 201 -27.56 4.62 -0.02
CA ARG A 201 -27.30 6.07 -0.14
C ARG A 201 -26.49 6.56 1.06
N ILE A 202 -25.36 7.21 0.78
CA ILE A 202 -24.47 7.75 1.82
C ILE A 202 -24.82 9.21 2.09
N GLU A 203 -24.68 9.63 3.34
CA GLU A 203 -24.93 10.98 3.80
C GLU A 203 -23.73 11.46 4.61
N TYR A 204 -23.41 12.75 4.53
CA TYR A 204 -22.22 13.31 5.17
C TYR A 204 -22.33 13.18 6.69
N CYS A 205 -21.25 12.73 7.34
CA CYS A 205 -21.21 12.30 8.74
C CYS A 205 -22.23 11.19 9.12
N GLY A 206 -22.85 10.51 8.15
CA GLY A 206 -23.81 9.43 8.39
C GLY A 206 -23.16 8.06 8.66
N PRO A 207 -23.85 7.14 9.34
CA PRO A 207 -23.32 5.82 9.73
C PRO A 207 -22.98 4.91 8.53
N ARG A 208 -23.48 5.23 7.33
CA ARG A 208 -23.20 4.45 6.10
C ARG A 208 -21.72 4.45 5.69
N ILE A 209 -20.93 5.40 6.17
CA ILE A 209 -19.47 5.44 5.92
C ILE A 209 -18.76 4.29 6.66
N PRO A 210 -18.78 4.20 8.01
CA PRO A 210 -18.16 3.06 8.71
C PRO A 210 -18.84 1.72 8.40
N GLU A 211 -20.15 1.66 8.15
CA GLU A 211 -20.81 0.44 7.65
C GLU A 211 -20.17 -0.08 6.35
N ALA A 212 -19.89 0.82 5.39
CA ALA A 212 -19.29 0.44 4.11
C ALA A 212 -17.83 -0.02 4.27
N VAL A 213 -17.06 0.61 5.16
CA VAL A 213 -15.68 0.22 5.47
C VAL A 213 -15.63 -1.16 6.13
N LEU A 214 -16.48 -1.43 7.12
CA LEU A 214 -16.57 -2.75 7.75
C LEU A 214 -17.01 -3.83 6.74
N THR A 215 -18.01 -3.51 5.90
CA THR A 215 -18.43 -4.41 4.81
C THR A 215 -17.30 -4.73 3.84
N CYS A 216 -16.34 -3.81 3.65
CA CYS A 216 -15.13 -4.10 2.88
C CYS A 216 -14.17 -5.05 3.60
N VAL A 217 -13.91 -4.85 4.89
CA VAL A 217 -13.08 -5.76 5.70
C VAL A 217 -13.65 -7.18 5.66
N ASP A 218 -14.96 -7.34 5.87
CA ASP A 218 -15.64 -8.64 5.79
C ASP A 218 -15.44 -9.32 4.42
N LYS A 219 -15.63 -8.57 3.33
CA LYS A 219 -15.49 -9.09 1.95
C LYS A 219 -14.07 -9.47 1.57
N LEU A 220 -13.06 -8.82 2.15
CA LEU A 220 -11.66 -9.18 1.95
C LEU A 220 -11.25 -10.38 2.82
N ASN A 221 -11.89 -10.57 3.98
CA ASN A 221 -11.74 -11.76 4.83
C ASN A 221 -12.37 -13.03 4.22
N GLU A 222 -13.59 -12.93 3.66
CA GLU A 222 -14.30 -14.03 2.97
C GLU A 222 -13.45 -14.74 1.91
N ARG A 223 -12.51 -14.01 1.31
CA ARG A 223 -11.75 -14.39 0.10
C ARG A 223 -10.43 -15.10 0.38
N LYS A 224 -10.02 -15.26 1.64
CA LYS A 224 -8.74 -15.86 2.06
C LYS A 224 -7.47 -15.14 1.53
N HIS A 225 -7.57 -13.86 1.14
CA HIS A 225 -6.37 -13.06 0.88
C HIS A 225 -5.58 -12.89 2.18
N SER A 226 -4.29 -13.23 2.19
CA SER A 226 -3.44 -13.22 3.38
C SER A 226 -2.84 -11.84 3.70
N TRP A 227 -3.64 -10.79 3.58
CA TRP A 227 -3.21 -9.41 3.78
C TRP A 227 -2.83 -9.12 5.24
N ARG A 228 -1.92 -8.18 5.44
CA ARG A 228 -1.29 -7.86 6.74
C ARG A 228 -1.91 -6.66 7.44
N TYR A 229 -2.39 -5.69 6.67
CA TYR A 229 -2.91 -4.41 7.16
C TYR A 229 -3.99 -3.88 6.22
N PHE A 230 -4.96 -3.14 6.75
CA PHE A 230 -6.08 -2.55 6.02
C PHE A 230 -6.02 -1.02 6.07
N GLN A 231 -6.30 -0.34 4.95
CA GLN A 231 -6.29 1.11 4.79
C GLN A 231 -7.62 1.60 4.19
#